data_AF-A0A8C7ZYK9-F1
#
_entry.id   AF-A0A8C7ZYK9-F1
#
_cell.length_a   1.000
_cell.length_b   1.000
_cell.length_c   1.000
_cell.angle_alpha   90.00
_cell.angle_beta   90.00
_cell.angle_gamma   90.00
#
_symmetry.space_group_name_H-M   'P 1'
#
loop_
_entity.id
_entity.type
_entity.pdbx_description
1 polymer ?
#
loop_
_entity_poly.entity_id
_entity_poly.type
_entity_poly.pdbx_seq_one_letter_code
_entity_poly.pdbx_strand_id
1 'polypeptide(L)'
;MPETAESHSVTLATNRNCTIELTNVSSVYCLANPKVHMESGFSFSPPQPTVRTAKTEVCSFIKDDNTATGAVGVLTYQMVDMRLRSCSDLMAIMFSVPFDYSFYKNWLGVGVFEKTRACDDKLFDHMYKSNDFTNFVRQEADGSGLLFQGKEVDVRACMSNEGKAMIKLELYDKMGR
;
A
#
# COMPACT_ATOMS: atom_id res chain seq x y z
N MET A 1 24.11 1.42 -1.32
CA MET A 1 23.03 2.40 -1.09
C MET A 1 21.80 1.59 -0.69
N PRO A 2 20.93 2.07 0.21
CA PRO A 2 19.66 1.39 0.47
C PRO A 2 18.85 1.29 -0.83
N GLU A 3 18.14 0.18 -1.00
CA GLU A 3 17.22 0.00 -2.13
C GLU A 3 16.05 0.98 -1.99
N THR A 4 15.78 1.70 -3.08
CA THR A 4 14.69 2.68 -3.21
C THR A 4 13.66 2.19 -4.22
N ALA A 5 12.44 2.72 -4.19
CA ALA A 5 11.44 2.45 -5.21
C ALA A 5 11.96 2.75 -6.61
N GLU A 6 12.71 3.84 -6.80
CA GLU A 6 13.28 4.21 -8.09
C GLU A 6 14.30 3.20 -8.58
N SER A 7 15.26 2.82 -7.72
CA SER A 7 16.29 1.83 -8.10
C SER A 7 15.69 0.46 -8.40
N HIS A 8 14.66 0.05 -7.67
CA HIS A 8 13.97 -1.22 -7.88
C HIS A 8 13.12 -1.19 -9.16
N SER A 9 12.30 -0.15 -9.35
CA SER A 9 11.39 -0.01 -10.49
C SER A 9 12.11 0.00 -11.84
N VAL A 10 13.33 0.55 -11.90
CA VAL A 10 14.18 0.55 -13.11
C VAL A 10 14.54 -0.88 -13.57
N THR A 11 14.64 -1.84 -12.64
CA THR A 11 14.93 -3.24 -12.97
C THR A 11 13.73 -4.01 -13.55
N LEU A 12 12.51 -3.47 -13.40
CA LEU A 12 11.29 -4.13 -13.84
C LEU A 12 11.07 -3.92 -15.34
N ALA A 13 11.14 -5.00 -16.12
CA ALA A 13 10.95 -4.98 -17.57
C ALA A 13 9.48 -4.78 -18.01
N THR A 14 8.52 -5.06 -17.13
CA THR A 14 7.09 -4.91 -17.41
C THR A 14 6.68 -3.45 -17.65
N ASN A 15 5.63 -3.25 -18.45
CA ASN A 15 5.05 -1.93 -18.71
C ASN A 15 3.94 -1.52 -17.71
N ARG A 16 3.44 -2.45 -16.88
CA ARG A 16 2.56 -2.13 -15.75
C ARG A 16 3.08 -2.73 -14.48
N ASN A 17 3.37 -1.88 -13.51
CA ASN A 17 3.75 -2.28 -12.16
C ASN A 17 3.32 -1.24 -11.13
N CYS A 18 3.33 -1.68 -9.88
CA CYS A 18 3.25 -0.82 -8.72
C CYS A 18 4.40 -1.19 -7.78
N THR A 19 5.34 -0.28 -7.59
CA THR A 19 6.42 -0.40 -6.59
C THR A 19 6.02 0.41 -5.36
N ILE A 20 6.08 -0.21 -4.18
CA ILE A 20 5.75 0.44 -2.91
C ILE A 20 7.03 0.58 -2.09
N GLU A 21 7.40 1.82 -1.77
CA GLU A 21 8.39 2.14 -0.75
C GLU A 21 7.65 2.58 0.51
N LEU A 22 7.80 1.78 1.56
CA LEU A 22 7.15 2.03 2.84
C LEU A 22 8.21 2.36 3.88
N THR A 23 8.10 3.53 4.50
CA THR A 23 8.92 3.94 5.63
C THR A 23 8.08 3.92 6.91
N ASN A 24 8.46 3.07 7.85
CA ASN A 24 7.85 3.04 9.17
C ASN A 24 8.51 4.08 10.08
N VAL A 25 7.90 5.27 10.18
CA VAL A 25 8.37 6.37 11.03
C VAL A 25 7.85 6.26 12.46
N SER A 26 6.83 5.43 12.69
CA SER A 26 6.31 5.14 14.03
C SER A 26 7.43 4.65 14.95
N SER A 27 7.38 5.11 16.20
CA SER A 27 8.24 4.67 17.29
C SER A 27 7.60 3.55 18.13
N VAL A 28 6.29 3.33 17.95
CA VAL A 28 5.47 2.42 18.75
C VAL A 28 5.15 1.12 18.00
N TYR A 29 4.80 1.24 16.72
CA TYR A 29 4.23 0.14 15.94
C TYR A 29 5.27 -0.48 15.01
N CYS A 30 5.38 -1.80 15.06
CA CYS A 30 5.99 -2.56 13.98
C CYS A 30 4.90 -3.09 13.05
N LEU A 31 5.21 -3.14 11.76
CA LEU A 31 4.36 -3.80 10.77
C LEU A 31 4.80 -5.25 10.65
N ALA A 32 3.85 -6.18 10.70
CA ALA A 32 4.12 -7.61 10.62
C ALA A 32 3.05 -8.34 9.82
N ASN A 33 3.35 -9.59 9.45
CA ASN A 33 2.40 -10.51 8.80
C ASN A 33 1.72 -9.87 7.57
N PRO A 34 2.49 -9.47 6.54
CA PRO A 34 1.91 -8.93 5.33
C PRO A 34 0.97 -9.94 4.69
N LYS A 35 -0.18 -9.46 4.22
CA LYS A 35 -1.06 -10.22 3.32
C LYS A 35 -1.32 -9.42 2.06
N VAL A 36 -1.30 -10.10 0.93
CA VAL A 36 -1.53 -9.54 -0.38
C VAL A 36 -2.72 -10.24 -1.02
N HIS A 37 -3.65 -9.45 -1.53
CA HIS A 37 -4.70 -9.90 -2.44
C HIS A 37 -4.55 -9.15 -3.77
N MET A 38 -4.46 -9.89 -4.87
CA MET A 38 -4.33 -9.33 -6.21
C MET A 38 -5.62 -9.61 -6.99
N GLU A 39 -6.29 -8.56 -7.46
CA GLU A 39 -7.36 -8.67 -8.45
C GLU A 39 -6.80 -8.89 -9.85
N SER A 40 -5.62 -8.34 -10.11
CA SER A 40 -4.94 -8.45 -11.41
C SER A 40 -3.43 -8.35 -11.25
N GLY A 41 -2.70 -9.24 -11.92
CA GLY A 41 -1.26 -9.38 -11.75
C GLY A 41 -0.89 -10.20 -10.51
N PHE A 42 0.38 -10.10 -10.10
CA PHE A 42 0.94 -10.87 -9.00
C PHE A 42 2.04 -10.11 -8.24
N SER A 43 2.38 -10.63 -7.05
CA SER A 43 3.49 -10.14 -6.24
C SER A 43 4.82 -10.60 -6.84
N PHE A 44 5.62 -9.65 -7.34
CA PHE A 44 6.92 -9.94 -7.97
C PHE A 44 8.07 -9.90 -6.96
N SER A 45 8.15 -8.81 -6.19
CA SER A 45 9.04 -8.69 -5.04
C SER A 45 8.16 -8.60 -3.81
N PRO A 46 8.08 -9.67 -2.98
CA PRO A 46 7.11 -9.71 -1.91
C PRO A 46 7.42 -8.70 -0.79
N PRO A 47 6.38 -8.22 -0.08
CA PRO A 47 6.54 -7.39 1.11
C PRO A 47 7.41 -8.07 2.17
N GLN A 48 8.16 -7.28 2.95
CA GLN A 48 8.97 -7.81 4.03
C GLN A 48 8.07 -8.40 5.13
N PRO A 49 8.39 -9.58 5.69
CA PRO A 49 7.60 -10.18 6.76
C PRO A 49 7.42 -9.28 8.00
N THR A 50 8.36 -8.35 8.22
CA THR A 50 8.32 -7.38 9.31
C THR A 50 9.04 -6.08 8.92
N VAL A 51 8.38 -4.94 9.14
CA VAL A 51 8.99 -3.60 9.02
C VAL A 51 9.03 -2.95 10.39
N ARG A 52 10.23 -2.97 10.99
CA ARG A 52 10.48 -2.38 12.31
C ARG A 52 10.42 -0.85 12.25
N THR A 53 10.32 -0.24 13.43
CA THR A 53 10.41 1.22 13.58
C THR A 53 11.70 1.77 12.95
N ALA A 54 11.60 2.94 12.33
CA ALA A 54 12.67 3.61 11.59
C ALA A 54 13.31 2.77 10.46
N LYS A 55 12.56 1.81 9.89
CA LYS A 55 12.99 1.04 8.71
C LYS A 55 12.13 1.36 7.51
N THR A 56 12.77 1.28 6.36
CA THR A 56 12.15 1.38 5.04
C THR A 56 12.21 0.00 4.37
N GLU A 57 11.14 -0.37 3.69
CA GLU A 57 11.09 -1.51 2.80
C GLU A 57 10.69 -1.11 1.38
N VAL A 58 10.96 -1.99 0.44
CA VAL A 58 10.51 -1.87 -0.95
C VAL A 58 9.90 -3.22 -1.38
N CYS A 59 8.73 -3.17 -2.00
CA CYS A 59 8.09 -4.34 -2.63
C CYS A 59 7.46 -3.95 -3.96
N SER A 60 7.10 -4.92 -4.80
CA SER A 60 6.54 -4.63 -6.12
C SER A 60 5.56 -5.67 -6.63
N PHE A 61 4.54 -5.17 -7.32
CA PHE A 61 3.47 -5.93 -7.95
C PHE A 61 3.45 -5.65 -9.44
N ILE A 62 3.29 -6.68 -10.27
CA ILE A 62 3.34 -6.54 -11.73
C ILE A 62 2.15 -7.20 -12.38
N LYS A 63 1.79 -6.74 -13.59
CA LYS A 63 0.79 -7.41 -14.42
C LYS A 63 1.21 -8.83 -14.81
N ASP A 64 0.24 -9.64 -15.22
CA ASP A 64 0.49 -10.98 -15.78
C ASP A 64 1.20 -10.88 -17.12
N ASP A 65 2.03 -11.85 -17.49
CA ASP A 65 2.73 -11.79 -18.78
C ASP A 65 1.76 -11.94 -19.97
N ASN A 66 2.04 -11.23 -21.07
CA ASN A 66 1.33 -11.35 -22.36
C ASN A 66 -0.20 -11.09 -22.34
N THR A 67 -0.74 -10.46 -21.30
CA THR A 67 -2.15 -10.06 -21.22
C THR A 67 -2.32 -8.54 -21.23
N ALA A 68 -3.50 -8.03 -21.60
CA ALA A 68 -3.82 -6.61 -21.49
C ALA A 68 -4.35 -6.24 -20.08
N THR A 69 -3.65 -6.70 -19.02
CA THR A 69 -4.04 -6.50 -17.62
C THR A 69 -3.15 -5.50 -16.89
N GLY A 70 -3.62 -5.03 -15.72
CA GLY A 70 -2.92 -4.08 -14.87
C GLY A 70 -2.19 -4.75 -13.70
N ALA A 71 -1.73 -3.93 -12.76
CA ALA A 71 -1.31 -4.38 -11.43
C ALA A 71 -2.27 -3.77 -10.40
N VAL A 72 -3.16 -4.59 -9.85
CA VAL A 72 -4.30 -4.13 -9.05
C VAL A 72 -4.48 -5.05 -7.85
N GLY A 73 -4.49 -4.47 -6.65
CA GLY A 73 -4.62 -5.26 -5.43
C GLY A 73 -4.65 -4.45 -4.16
N VAL A 74 -4.60 -5.18 -3.04
CA VAL A 74 -4.50 -4.63 -1.70
C VAL A 74 -3.43 -5.37 -0.90
N LEU A 75 -2.57 -4.60 -0.25
CA LEU A 75 -1.57 -5.06 0.72
C LEU A 75 -2.04 -4.66 2.12
N THR A 76 -1.95 -5.57 3.07
CA THR A 76 -2.24 -5.29 4.48
C THR A 76 -1.08 -5.69 5.37
N TYR A 77 -0.89 -4.94 6.45
CA TYR A 77 0.05 -5.24 7.52
C TYR A 77 -0.65 -5.20 8.86
N GLN A 78 -0.36 -6.17 9.72
CA GLN A 78 -0.72 -6.08 11.14
C GLN A 78 0.15 -5.04 11.82
N MET A 79 -0.48 -4.10 12.51
CA MET A 79 0.19 -3.15 13.38
C MET A 79 0.32 -3.78 14.77
N VAL A 80 1.56 -4.01 15.17
CA VAL A 80 1.92 -4.61 16.47
C VAL A 80 2.48 -3.52 17.37
N ASP A 81 1.78 -3.20 18.45
CA ASP A 81 2.28 -2.29 19.48
C ASP A 81 3.42 -2.97 20.24
N MET A 82 4.62 -2.40 20.15
CA MET A 82 5.83 -2.98 20.74
C MET A 82 5.85 -2.90 22.28
N ARG A 83 5.06 -2.00 22.88
CA ARG A 83 4.96 -1.81 24.33
C ARG A 83 4.05 -2.88 24.93
N LEU A 84 2.91 -3.12 24.28
CA LEU A 84 1.89 -4.07 24.75
C LEU A 84 2.06 -5.48 24.17
N ARG A 85 2.92 -5.65 23.16
CA ARG A 85 3.08 -6.87 22.36
C ARG A 85 1.75 -7.42 21.84
N SER A 86 0.81 -6.52 21.56
CA SER A 86 -0.51 -6.84 21.04
C SER A 86 -0.65 -6.29 19.63
N CYS A 87 -1.43 -6.99 18.81
CA CYS A 87 -1.82 -6.49 17.50
C CYS A 87 -3.14 -5.74 17.65
N SER A 88 -3.13 -4.45 17.34
CA SER A 88 -4.34 -3.62 17.41
C SER A 88 -5.14 -3.77 16.12
N ASP A 89 -4.56 -3.34 15.01
CA ASP A 89 -5.28 -3.07 13.77
C ASP A 89 -4.46 -3.50 12.54
N LEU A 90 -5.08 -3.40 11.37
CA LEU A 90 -4.49 -3.64 10.07
C LEU A 90 -4.33 -2.32 9.32
N MET A 91 -3.11 -1.99 8.92
CA MET A 91 -2.89 -0.97 7.90
C MET A 91 -3.16 -1.60 6.53
N ALA A 92 -3.92 -0.93 5.68
CA ALA A 92 -4.23 -1.40 4.32
C ALA A 92 -3.82 -0.37 3.27
N ILE A 93 -3.27 -0.86 2.17
CA ILE A 93 -2.81 -0.10 1.01
C ILE A 93 -3.45 -0.72 -0.22
N MET A 94 -4.43 -0.04 -0.80
CA MET A 94 -5.05 -0.41 -2.07
C MET A 94 -4.37 0.37 -3.19
N PHE A 95 -4.04 -0.33 -4.26
CA PHE A 95 -3.48 0.27 -5.47
C PHE A 95 -4.15 -0.31 -6.71
N SER A 96 -4.34 0.54 -7.71
CA SER A 96 -4.84 0.15 -9.02
C SER A 96 -4.02 0.84 -10.10
N VAL A 97 -3.32 0.05 -10.91
CA VAL A 97 -2.56 0.50 -12.10
C VAL A 97 -3.15 -0.20 -13.32
N PRO A 98 -4.15 0.39 -13.99
CA PRO A 98 -4.83 -0.26 -15.12
C PRO A 98 -3.94 -0.34 -16.37
N PHE A 99 -4.27 -1.26 -17.27
CA PHE A 99 -3.61 -1.35 -18.58
C PHE A 99 -3.97 -0.16 -19.48
N ASP A 100 -5.26 0.15 -19.62
CA ASP A 100 -5.76 1.17 -20.55
C ASP A 100 -6.09 2.49 -19.84
N TYR A 101 -5.26 3.50 -20.07
CA TYR A 101 -5.44 4.85 -19.51
C TYR A 101 -6.42 5.74 -20.29
N SER A 102 -6.95 5.25 -21.41
CA SER A 102 -8.01 5.94 -22.16
C SER A 102 -9.31 5.97 -21.36
N PHE A 103 -9.58 4.92 -20.57
CA PHE A 103 -10.80 4.76 -19.78
C PHE A 103 -10.58 4.76 -18.27
N TYR A 104 -9.40 4.37 -17.81
CA TYR A 104 -9.09 4.21 -16.39
C TYR A 104 -7.93 5.08 -15.95
N LYS A 105 -7.79 5.27 -14.64
CA LYS A 105 -6.74 6.06 -14.00
C LYS A 105 -6.11 5.25 -12.88
N ASN A 106 -4.91 5.66 -12.47
CA ASN A 106 -4.29 5.08 -11.28
C ASN A 106 -5.07 5.50 -10.04
N TRP A 107 -5.27 4.59 -9.09
CA TRP A 107 -5.92 4.89 -7.81
C TRP A 107 -5.09 4.38 -6.65
N LEU A 108 -5.00 5.20 -5.60
CA LEU A 108 -4.38 4.88 -4.33
C LEU A 108 -5.41 5.01 -3.22
N GLY A 109 -5.50 4.01 -2.35
CA GLY A 109 -6.23 4.11 -1.09
C GLY A 109 -5.38 3.64 0.08
N VAL A 110 -5.44 4.36 1.20
CA VAL A 110 -4.73 3.98 2.44
C VAL A 110 -5.66 4.13 3.63
N GLY A 111 -5.55 3.22 4.60
CA GLY A 111 -6.43 3.21 5.75
C GLY A 111 -6.00 2.25 6.84
N VAL A 112 -6.78 2.26 7.93
CA VAL A 112 -6.62 1.37 9.09
C VAL A 112 -7.94 0.69 9.37
N PHE A 113 -7.91 -0.64 9.48
CA PHE A 113 -9.06 -1.50 9.70
C PHE A 113 -8.86 -2.36 10.94
N GLU A 114 -9.95 -2.87 11.50
CA GLU A 114 -9.86 -3.85 12.60
C GLU A 114 -9.11 -5.11 12.14
N LYS A 115 -8.34 -5.72 13.07
CA LYS A 115 -7.53 -6.92 12.81
C LYS A 115 -8.30 -8.10 12.19
N THR A 116 -9.61 -8.18 12.42
CA THR A 116 -10.49 -9.23 11.92
C THR A 116 -10.79 -9.08 10.42
N ARG A 117 -10.49 -7.92 9.82
CA ARG A 117 -10.69 -7.68 8.40
C ARG A 117 -9.78 -8.59 7.57
N ALA A 118 -10.39 -9.39 6.69
CA ALA A 118 -9.64 -10.23 5.77
C ALA A 118 -8.98 -9.38 4.67
N CYS A 119 -7.82 -9.83 4.19
CA CYS A 119 -7.19 -9.29 2.98
C CYS A 119 -7.68 -10.14 1.81
N ASP A 120 -8.74 -9.66 1.16
CA ASP A 120 -9.49 -10.38 0.13
C ASP A 120 -10.12 -9.41 -0.89
N ASP A 121 -10.87 -9.97 -1.83
CA ASP A 121 -11.64 -9.27 -2.87
C ASP A 121 -12.61 -8.27 -2.25
N LYS A 122 -13.25 -8.61 -1.13
CA LYS A 122 -14.18 -7.73 -0.43
C LYS A 122 -13.50 -6.51 0.18
N LEU A 123 -12.28 -6.65 0.69
CA LEU A 123 -11.49 -5.49 1.14
C LEU A 123 -11.09 -4.61 -0.04
N PHE A 124 -10.63 -5.21 -1.14
CA PHE A 124 -10.30 -4.47 -2.35
C PHE A 124 -11.51 -3.68 -2.86
N ASP A 125 -12.65 -4.35 -3.05
CA ASP A 125 -13.90 -3.75 -3.55
C ASP A 125 -14.41 -2.64 -2.64
N HIS A 126 -14.31 -2.83 -1.32
CA HIS A 126 -14.63 -1.78 -0.37
C HIS A 126 -13.74 -0.55 -0.63
N MET A 127 -12.42 -0.70 -0.62
CA MET A 127 -11.52 0.45 -0.78
C MET A 127 -11.65 1.09 -2.17
N TYR A 128 -11.89 0.31 -3.22
CA TYR A 128 -11.92 0.79 -4.60
C TYR A 128 -13.27 1.39 -5.05
N LYS A 129 -14.40 0.84 -4.58
CA LYS A 129 -15.75 1.24 -5.05
C LYS A 129 -16.56 2.00 -4.00
N SER A 130 -16.30 1.80 -2.72
CA SER A 130 -17.10 2.42 -1.65
C SER A 130 -16.88 3.94 -1.59
N ASN A 131 -17.90 4.62 -1.09
CA ASN A 131 -17.88 6.03 -0.69
C ASN A 131 -17.89 6.18 0.85
N ASP A 132 -17.82 5.06 1.59
CA ASP A 132 -17.65 5.06 3.04
C ASP A 132 -16.17 5.22 3.39
N PHE A 133 -15.74 6.45 3.63
CA PHE A 133 -14.36 6.80 3.96
C PHE A 133 -14.08 6.78 5.47
N THR A 134 -14.85 6.01 6.25
CA THR A 134 -14.67 5.94 7.71
C THR A 134 -13.29 5.40 8.11
N ASN A 135 -12.80 4.39 7.40
CA ASN A 135 -11.58 3.65 7.77
C ASN A 135 -10.42 3.84 6.78
N PHE A 136 -10.65 4.55 5.68
CA PHE A 136 -9.64 4.79 4.66
C PHE A 136 -9.95 6.08 3.88
N VAL A 137 -8.94 6.60 3.21
CA VAL A 137 -9.09 7.62 2.18
C VAL A 137 -8.61 7.07 0.84
N ARG A 138 -9.17 7.57 -0.25
CA ARG A 138 -8.80 7.20 -1.62
C ARG A 138 -8.68 8.44 -2.48
N GLN A 139 -7.71 8.44 -3.39
CA GLN A 139 -7.59 9.46 -4.44
C GLN A 139 -7.15 8.86 -5.77
N GLU A 140 -7.47 9.55 -6.85
CA GLU A 140 -6.82 9.35 -8.14
C GLU A 140 -5.34 9.72 -7.99
N ALA A 141 -4.44 8.91 -8.54
CA ALA A 141 -3.02 9.20 -8.47
C ALA A 141 -2.65 10.30 -9.48
N ASP A 142 -2.07 11.36 -8.97
CA ASP A 142 -1.58 12.54 -9.71
C ASP A 142 -0.18 12.98 -9.25
N GLY A 143 0.45 12.20 -8.35
CA GLY A 143 1.69 12.54 -7.67
C GLY A 143 1.51 13.30 -6.34
N SER A 144 0.30 13.77 -6.02
CA SER A 144 -0.01 14.51 -4.80
C SER A 144 -0.12 13.59 -3.57
N GLY A 145 0.03 14.19 -2.40
CA GLY A 145 -0.06 13.50 -1.12
C GLY A 145 -1.50 13.21 -0.68
N LEU A 146 -1.71 12.01 -0.16
CA LEU A 146 -2.89 11.50 0.52
C LEU A 146 -2.58 11.32 2.01
N LEU A 147 -3.46 11.81 2.88
CA LEU A 147 -3.32 11.65 4.34
C LEU A 147 -4.56 10.95 4.91
N PHE A 148 -4.34 9.77 5.50
CA PHE A 148 -5.30 9.14 6.39
C PHE A 148 -4.98 9.48 7.83
N GLN A 149 -5.96 9.97 8.59
CA GLN A 149 -5.81 10.28 10.01
C GLN A 149 -6.56 9.25 10.86
N GLY A 150 -5.85 8.24 11.35
CA GLY A 150 -6.41 7.19 12.20
C GLY A 150 -6.53 7.59 13.66
N LYS A 151 -6.89 6.64 14.53
CA LYS A 151 -6.96 6.90 15.99
C LYS A 151 -5.58 6.89 16.65
N GLU A 152 -4.75 5.93 16.27
CA GLU A 152 -3.42 5.71 16.87
C GLU A 152 -2.27 6.11 15.93
N VAL A 153 -2.52 6.09 14.61
CA VAL A 153 -1.51 6.36 13.59
C VAL A 153 -2.07 7.26 12.49
N ASP A 154 -1.19 8.01 11.86
CA ASP A 154 -1.45 8.72 10.60
C ASP A 154 -0.67 8.03 9.47
N VAL A 155 -1.32 7.83 8.33
CA VAL A 155 -0.69 7.24 7.13
C VAL A 155 -0.63 8.31 6.05
N ARG A 156 0.59 8.63 5.60
CA ARG A 156 0.84 9.55 4.48
C ARG A 156 1.29 8.74 3.30
N ALA A 157 0.74 9.01 2.12
CA ALA A 157 1.18 8.34 0.92
C ALA A 157 1.05 9.23 -0.31
N CYS A 158 1.82 8.97 -1.35
CA CYS A 158 1.60 9.53 -2.68
C CYS A 158 1.82 8.45 -3.73
N MET A 159 1.23 8.62 -4.91
CA MET A 159 1.37 7.69 -6.03
C MET A 159 1.55 8.44 -7.35
N SER A 160 2.48 8.00 -8.18
CA SER A 160 2.62 8.50 -9.55
C SER A 160 1.49 8.00 -10.46
N ASN A 161 1.09 8.80 -11.45
CA ASN A 161 0.06 8.48 -12.43
C ASN A 161 0.56 7.64 -13.63
N GLU A 162 1.80 7.18 -13.59
CA GLU A 162 2.46 6.41 -14.67
C GLU A 162 2.14 4.91 -14.64
N GLY A 163 2.37 4.24 -15.77
CA GLY A 163 2.21 2.78 -15.88
C GLY A 163 3.20 1.98 -15.02
N LYS A 164 4.41 2.51 -14.81
CA LYS A 164 5.35 2.00 -13.80
C LYS A 164 5.17 2.82 -12.52
N ALA A 165 4.06 2.58 -11.82
CA ALA A 165 3.65 3.42 -10.72
C ALA A 165 4.55 3.19 -9.49
N MET A 166 4.83 4.26 -8.75
CA MET A 166 5.51 4.21 -7.48
C MET A 166 4.61 4.80 -6.40
N ILE A 167 4.48 4.08 -5.29
CA ILE A 167 3.86 4.55 -4.06
C ILE A 167 4.97 4.82 -3.06
N LYS A 168 4.97 6.01 -2.46
CA LYS A 168 5.78 6.31 -1.27
C LYS A 168 4.82 6.44 -0.10
N LEU A 169 5.06 5.69 0.97
CA LEU A 169 4.19 5.65 2.13
C LEU A 169 5.00 5.83 3.41
N GLU A 170 4.47 6.61 4.33
CA GLU A 170 5.02 6.85 5.65
C GLU A 170 3.95 6.58 6.71
N LEU A 171 4.31 5.78 7.71
CA LEU A 171 3.48 5.52 8.89
C LEU A 171 3.98 6.35 10.07
N TYR A 172 3.12 7.15 10.68
CA TYR A 172 3.43 7.97 11.85
C TYR A 172 2.58 7.59 13.06
N ASP A 173 3.15 7.72 14.25
CA ASP A 173 2.35 7.78 15.47
C ASP A 173 1.49 9.05 15.44
N LYS A 174 0.24 8.96 15.93
CA LYS A 174 -0.61 10.14 16.05
C LYS A 174 0.03 11.14 17.02
N MET A 175 0.39 12.32 16.51
CA MET A 175 0.95 13.39 17.34
C MET A 175 -0.16 13.98 18.23
N GLY A 176 -0.04 13.83 19.56
CA GLY A 176 -0.86 14.56 20.54
C GLY A 176 -1.73 13.74 21.49
N ARG A 177 -1.15 12.77 22.22
CA ARG A 177 -1.69 12.30 23.50
C ARG A 177 -0.60 12.14 24.54
#